data_AF-S0EI44-F1
#
_entry.id   AF-S0EI44-F1
#
_cell.length_a   1.000
_cell.length_b   1.000
_cell.length_c   1.000
_cell.angle_alpha   90.00
_cell.angle_beta   90.00
_cell.angle_gamma   90.00
#
_symmetry.space_group_name_H-M   'P 1'
#
loop_
_entity.id
_entity.type
_entity.pdbx_description
1 polymer ?
#
loop_
_entity_poly.entity_id
_entity_poly.type
_entity_poly.pdbx_seq_one_letter_code
_entity_poly.pdbx_strand_id
1 'polypeptide(L)'
;MSSLEWLLDLCTVAKATGRNVVTDHTPLEHQLPPSKDPWYSAPDGWENRQPGDVLRIRSASNLTSIVDGSGAVYHILYRSTDSRGHPSWAVTTLFISTSLYQSPSRKAAILSYQFAYNTCNVDSCPSYALSGVMAKSEPNLGIKSSTSLITEMLSFGWIINTPDHLGPKAAFGTSVQAGHATLDALRAVHNLLSLGDNSDFSTTIWGYSGGSIATFSAAELQPSYAPELNISAAVVGGLVDDISAALDKINKSPIAGTLIALLLGITAQYPEERAYLESCLVPEKRDDFMAAVNTEVTQNVGKYSGQDIYPFFKGGGADLRAPTLQELYDKQAKLGYRDTPTIPMFLYKAIQDQFCTIDLTDATVDRLCEKGAEITFERNTVGSHVSEIENGKPRAFGFLRSIFDESYECPASKRNVMDVTVDVSLQDK
;
A
#
# COMPACT_ATOMS: atom_id res chain seq x y z
N MET A 1 19.00 22.37 19.55
CA MET A 1 17.77 21.71 19.08
C MET A 1 17.64 22.12 17.63
N SER A 2 17.94 21.22 16.69
CA SER A 2 17.56 21.44 15.29
C SER A 2 16.05 21.22 15.27
N SER A 3 15.28 22.29 15.10
CA SER A 3 13.85 22.16 14.92
C SER A 3 13.64 21.51 13.54
N LEU A 4 12.89 20.41 13.47
CA LEU A 4 12.43 19.83 12.21
C LEU A 4 11.41 20.75 11.50
N GLU A 5 11.38 22.05 11.85
CA GLU A 5 10.55 23.11 11.26
C GLU A 5 10.85 23.29 9.77
N TRP A 6 12.08 23.00 9.32
CA TRP A 6 12.44 23.05 7.91
C TRP A 6 11.61 22.06 7.06
N LEU A 7 11.09 20.98 7.67
CA LEU A 7 10.19 20.04 6.99
C LEU A 7 8.88 20.69 6.56
N LEU A 8 8.49 21.84 7.13
CA LEU A 8 7.30 22.59 6.75
C LEU A 8 7.49 23.38 5.44
N ASP A 9 8.72 23.51 4.95
CA ASP A 9 9.05 24.15 3.66
C ASP A 9 9.96 23.25 2.79
N LEU A 10 9.66 21.95 2.76
CA LEU A 10 10.47 20.94 2.09
C LEU A 10 10.70 21.21 0.60
N CYS A 11 9.71 21.81 -0.10
CA CYS A 11 9.87 22.21 -1.50
C CYS A 11 11.02 23.21 -1.69
N THR A 12 11.09 24.24 -0.83
CA THR A 12 12.14 25.27 -0.91
C THR A 12 13.51 24.67 -0.59
N VAL A 13 13.57 23.79 0.42
CA VAL A 13 14.80 23.07 0.78
C VAL A 13 15.27 22.17 -0.35
N ALA A 14 14.39 21.40 -0.96
CA ALA A 14 14.72 20.55 -2.11
C ALA A 14 15.28 21.38 -3.28
N LYS A 15 14.65 22.53 -3.60
CA LYS A 15 15.10 23.44 -4.67
C LYS A 15 16.50 24.01 -4.42
N ALA A 16 16.81 24.37 -3.17
CA ALA A 16 18.09 24.97 -2.79
C ALA A 16 19.28 24.01 -2.97
N THR A 17 19.05 22.69 -2.99
CA THR A 17 20.13 21.69 -3.05
C THR A 17 20.67 21.42 -4.46
N GLY A 18 20.09 22.03 -5.51
CA GLY A 18 20.59 21.90 -6.89
C GLY A 18 20.52 20.50 -7.50
N ARG A 19 19.97 19.51 -6.78
CA ARG A 19 19.55 18.23 -7.37
C ARG A 19 18.46 18.57 -8.38
N ASN A 20 18.53 18.05 -9.61
CA ASN A 20 17.56 18.30 -10.71
C ASN A 20 16.13 17.83 -10.35
N VAL A 21 15.51 18.42 -9.33
CA VAL A 21 14.19 18.15 -8.78
C VAL A 21 13.29 19.28 -9.25
N VAL A 22 12.19 18.91 -9.91
CA VAL A 22 11.22 19.92 -10.34
C VAL A 22 10.30 20.23 -9.17
N THR A 23 10.37 21.46 -8.67
CA THR A 23 9.47 21.96 -7.62
C THR A 23 8.29 22.68 -8.24
N ASP A 24 7.08 22.33 -7.82
CA ASP A 24 5.86 23.03 -8.18
C ASP A 24 5.22 23.68 -6.92
N HIS A 25 4.92 24.96 -7.03
CA HIS A 25 4.35 25.78 -5.96
C HIS A 25 2.91 26.19 -6.25
N THR A 26 2.32 25.74 -7.36
CA THR A 26 0.93 26.04 -7.69
C THR A 26 0.00 25.44 -6.63
N PRO A 27 -0.86 26.25 -5.97
CA PRO A 27 -1.82 25.74 -5.00
C PRO A 27 -2.74 24.68 -5.61
N LEU A 28 -2.90 23.56 -4.91
CA LEU A 28 -3.78 22.45 -5.32
C LEU A 28 -5.26 22.71 -4.98
N GLU A 29 -5.74 23.94 -5.14
CA GLU A 29 -7.15 24.30 -4.87
C GLU A 29 -8.11 23.43 -5.69
N HIS A 30 -7.71 23.06 -6.91
CA HIS A 30 -8.46 22.18 -7.81
C HIS A 30 -7.53 21.10 -8.36
N GLN A 31 -7.24 20.08 -7.55
CA GLN A 31 -6.42 18.96 -7.97
C GLN A 31 -7.05 18.25 -9.19
N LEU A 32 -6.34 18.23 -10.30
CA LEU A 32 -6.72 17.45 -11.48
C LEU A 32 -6.52 15.95 -11.19
N PRO A 33 -7.35 15.06 -11.75
CA PRO A 33 -7.11 13.64 -11.65
C PRO A 33 -5.75 13.28 -12.30
N PRO A 34 -5.01 12.29 -11.76
CA PRO A 34 -3.70 11.87 -12.26
C PRO A 34 -3.61 11.70 -13.79
N SER A 35 -4.65 11.13 -14.42
CA SER A 35 -4.74 10.94 -15.88
C SER A 35 -4.77 12.24 -16.69
N LYS A 36 -5.08 13.37 -16.06
CA LYS A 36 -5.20 14.71 -16.67
C LYS A 36 -4.23 15.73 -16.09
N ASP A 37 -3.45 15.36 -15.09
CA ASP A 37 -2.51 16.24 -14.40
C ASP A 37 -1.08 16.00 -14.93
N PRO A 38 -0.49 16.93 -15.70
CA PRO A 38 0.87 16.80 -16.21
C PRO A 38 1.93 16.63 -15.12
N TRP A 39 1.64 17.01 -13.87
CA TRP A 39 2.55 16.80 -12.75
C TRP A 39 2.80 15.30 -12.49
N TYR A 40 1.81 14.44 -12.75
CA TYR A 40 1.99 12.98 -12.65
C TYR A 40 2.81 12.39 -13.81
N SER A 41 3.34 13.21 -14.73
CA SER A 41 4.26 12.73 -15.77
C SER A 41 5.71 12.89 -15.35
N ALA A 42 6.48 11.81 -15.48
CA ALA A 42 7.91 11.83 -15.24
C ALA A 42 8.63 12.76 -16.25
N PRO A 43 9.61 13.57 -15.81
CA PRO A 43 10.33 14.51 -16.67
C PRO A 43 11.35 13.81 -17.58
N ASP A 44 11.80 14.44 -18.66
CA ASP A 44 12.77 13.85 -19.59
C ASP A 44 14.03 13.27 -18.91
N GLY A 45 14.45 12.09 -19.36
CA GLY A 45 15.65 11.40 -18.86
C GLY A 45 15.49 10.76 -17.48
N TRP A 46 14.27 10.71 -16.93
CA TRP A 46 13.97 10.06 -15.66
C TRP A 46 14.34 8.57 -15.65
N GLU A 47 14.30 7.91 -16.80
CA GLU A 47 14.59 6.47 -16.95
C GLU A 47 16.03 6.12 -16.54
N ASN A 48 16.95 7.09 -16.68
CA ASN A 48 18.37 6.93 -16.34
C ASN A 48 18.68 7.22 -14.86
N ARG A 49 17.69 7.68 -14.09
CA ARG A 49 17.82 7.94 -12.65
C ARG A 49 17.83 6.62 -11.87
N GLN A 50 18.27 6.68 -10.62
CA GLN A 50 18.28 5.53 -9.72
C GLN A 50 16.90 5.34 -9.05
N PRO A 51 16.50 4.10 -8.72
CA PRO A 51 15.32 3.86 -7.91
C PRO A 51 15.35 4.71 -6.62
N GLY A 52 14.26 5.40 -6.32
CA GLY A 52 14.15 6.32 -5.20
C GLY A 52 14.65 7.75 -5.44
N ASP A 53 15.19 8.07 -6.63
CA ASP A 53 15.51 9.44 -6.99
C ASP A 53 14.22 10.27 -7.08
N VAL A 54 14.22 11.42 -6.40
CA VAL A 54 13.12 12.39 -6.48
C VAL A 54 13.14 13.08 -7.84
N LEU A 55 12.03 12.99 -8.56
CA LEU A 55 11.84 13.59 -9.88
C LEU A 55 11.07 14.90 -9.77
N ARG A 56 10.00 14.93 -8.98
CA ARG A 56 9.21 16.13 -8.70
C ARG A 56 8.75 16.17 -7.25
N ILE A 57 8.56 17.36 -6.72
CA ILE A 57 7.89 17.59 -5.44
C ILE A 57 6.94 18.79 -5.57
N ARG A 58 5.77 18.69 -4.95
CA ARG A 58 4.84 19.82 -4.81
C ARG A 58 4.17 19.81 -3.44
N SER A 59 3.74 20.99 -3.00
CA SER A 59 2.87 21.08 -1.82
C SER A 59 1.48 20.52 -2.14
N ALA A 60 0.93 19.74 -1.22
CA ALA A 60 -0.45 19.24 -1.21
C ALA A 60 -1.24 19.82 -0.04
N SER A 61 -1.15 21.15 0.12
CA SER A 61 -1.77 21.89 1.21
C SER A 61 -3.29 21.76 1.30
N ASN A 62 -3.97 21.35 0.23
CA ASN A 62 -5.39 21.00 0.28
C ASN A 62 -5.68 19.86 1.28
N LEU A 63 -4.72 18.98 1.54
CA LEU A 63 -4.87 17.88 2.49
C LEU A 63 -4.68 18.31 3.95
N THR A 64 -4.05 19.45 4.25
CA THR A 64 -3.88 19.90 5.65
C THR A 64 -5.21 20.32 6.30
N SER A 65 -6.20 20.72 5.50
CA SER A 65 -7.56 21.01 5.98
C SER A 65 -8.48 19.77 6.04
N ILE A 66 -8.03 18.64 5.48
CA ILE A 66 -8.78 17.37 5.43
C ILE A 66 -8.26 16.39 6.48
N VAL A 67 -6.94 16.41 6.73
CA VAL A 67 -6.25 15.50 7.64
C VAL A 67 -5.74 16.29 8.84
N ASP A 68 -6.50 16.24 9.93
CA ASP A 68 -6.15 16.90 11.18
C ASP A 68 -4.78 16.40 11.70
N GLY A 69 -4.01 17.32 12.30
CA GLY A 69 -2.66 17.05 12.79
C GLY A 69 -1.56 17.20 11.74
N SER A 70 -1.90 17.49 10.47
CA SER A 70 -0.91 17.75 9.41
C SER A 70 -0.41 19.19 9.45
N GLY A 71 0.89 19.40 9.70
CA GLY A 71 1.55 20.70 9.60
C GLY A 71 1.93 21.05 8.15
N ALA A 72 2.34 20.05 7.37
CA ALA A 72 2.58 20.18 5.93
C ALA A 72 2.33 18.85 5.23
N VAL A 73 1.94 18.91 3.95
CA VAL A 73 1.74 17.72 3.10
C VAL A 73 2.38 17.95 1.74
N TYR A 74 3.03 16.92 1.21
CA TYR A 74 3.72 16.96 -0.09
C TYR A 74 3.35 15.77 -0.95
N HIS A 75 3.22 15.99 -2.26
CA HIS A 75 3.29 14.92 -3.25
C HIS A 75 4.72 14.84 -3.79
N ILE A 76 5.28 13.64 -3.80
CA ILE A 76 6.64 13.36 -4.26
C ILE A 76 6.54 12.32 -5.39
N LEU A 77 6.93 12.71 -6.60
CA LEU A 77 7.08 11.80 -7.74
C LEU A 77 8.53 11.31 -7.75
N TYR A 78 8.72 10.00 -7.72
CA TYR A 78 10.04 9.36 -7.65
C TYR A 78 10.18 8.27 -8.72
N ARG A 79 11.43 8.01 -9.12
CA ARG A 79 11.77 6.91 -10.02
C ARG A 79 11.65 5.59 -9.26
N SER A 80 11.04 4.58 -9.87
CA SER A 80 10.92 3.22 -9.33
C SER A 80 11.18 2.16 -10.42
N THR A 81 10.83 0.90 -10.19
CA THR A 81 11.04 -0.23 -11.10
C THR A 81 9.75 -1.04 -11.19
N ASP A 82 9.30 -1.36 -12.40
CA ASP A 82 8.08 -2.15 -12.60
C ASP A 82 8.27 -3.64 -12.26
N SER A 83 7.21 -4.44 -12.38
CA SER A 83 7.24 -5.87 -12.09
C SER A 83 8.14 -6.67 -13.03
N ARG A 84 8.54 -6.08 -14.16
CA ARG A 84 9.35 -6.68 -15.22
C ARG A 84 10.79 -6.18 -15.19
N GLY A 85 11.15 -5.35 -14.21
CA GLY A 85 12.50 -4.80 -14.06
C GLY A 85 12.77 -3.57 -14.93
N HIS A 86 11.77 -3.02 -15.62
CA HIS A 86 11.96 -1.79 -16.40
C HIS A 86 11.86 -0.54 -15.51
N PRO A 87 12.52 0.57 -15.89
CA PRO A 87 12.28 1.85 -15.24
C PRO A 87 10.80 2.18 -15.19
N SER A 88 10.33 2.60 -14.01
CA SER A 88 8.98 3.07 -13.76
C SER A 88 9.03 4.28 -12.84
N TRP A 89 7.89 4.82 -12.45
CA TRP A 89 7.81 5.89 -11.45
C TRP A 89 6.60 5.65 -10.56
N ALA A 90 6.54 6.32 -9.43
CA ALA A 90 5.36 6.32 -8.58
C ALA A 90 5.29 7.62 -7.79
N VAL A 91 4.18 7.83 -7.09
CA VAL A 91 3.95 8.99 -6.23
C VAL A 91 3.82 8.52 -4.79
N THR A 92 4.28 9.34 -3.85
CA THR A 92 3.94 9.17 -2.43
C THR A 92 3.47 10.50 -1.86
N THR A 93 2.45 10.45 -1.02
CA THR A 93 2.02 11.60 -0.22
C THR A 93 2.73 11.54 1.13
N LEU A 94 3.47 12.59 1.46
CA LEU A 94 4.21 12.73 2.73
C LEU A 94 3.48 13.72 3.63
N PHE A 95 3.09 13.29 4.82
CA PHE A 95 2.47 14.09 5.86
C PHE A 95 3.50 14.36 6.96
N ILE A 96 3.69 15.65 7.28
CA ILE A 96 4.50 16.11 8.40
C ILE A 96 3.55 16.47 9.54
N SER A 97 3.71 15.83 10.70
CA SER A 97 2.89 16.14 11.87
C SER A 97 3.17 17.54 12.42
N THR A 98 2.15 18.20 12.97
CA THR A 98 2.30 19.45 13.73
C THR A 98 3.11 19.28 15.02
N SER A 99 3.23 18.05 15.53
CA SER A 99 4.02 17.69 16.70
C SER A 99 4.80 16.42 16.42
N LEU A 100 6.13 16.50 16.36
CA LEU A 100 6.97 15.36 15.98
C LEU A 100 7.37 14.54 17.21
N TYR A 101 7.16 13.24 17.12
CA TYR A 101 7.62 12.26 18.09
C TYR A 101 9.15 12.21 18.11
N GLN A 102 9.72 12.04 19.30
CA GLN A 102 11.15 11.81 19.49
C GLN A 102 11.34 10.55 20.32
N SER A 103 12.05 9.58 19.74
CA SER A 103 12.41 8.36 20.46
C SER A 103 13.41 8.65 21.61
N PRO A 104 13.66 7.69 22.51
CA PRO A 104 14.73 7.82 23.51
C PRO A 104 16.11 8.16 22.91
N SER A 105 16.47 7.58 21.77
CA SER A 105 17.69 7.95 21.03
C SER A 105 17.53 9.17 20.10
N ARG A 106 16.40 9.87 20.19
CA ARG A 106 16.04 11.09 19.44
C ARG A 106 15.88 10.89 17.93
N LYS A 107 15.58 9.68 17.49
CA LYS A 107 15.19 9.41 16.10
C LYS A 107 13.76 9.90 15.87
N ALA A 108 13.51 10.46 14.69
CA ALA A 108 12.15 10.72 14.25
C ALA A 108 11.50 9.40 13.79
N ALA A 109 10.21 9.24 14.07
CA ALA A 109 9.44 8.08 13.65
C ALA A 109 8.85 8.30 12.25
N ILE A 110 9.17 7.42 11.31
CA ILE A 110 8.58 7.37 9.97
C ILE A 110 7.76 6.09 9.85
N LEU A 111 6.49 6.24 9.49
CA LEU A 111 5.63 5.13 9.12
C LEU A 111 5.22 5.25 7.65
N SER A 112 5.60 4.27 6.84
CA SER A 112 5.06 4.15 5.49
C SER A 112 3.79 3.30 5.51
N TYR A 113 2.65 3.90 5.18
CA TYR A 113 1.36 3.21 5.21
C TYR A 113 0.83 2.92 3.80
N GLN A 114 0.56 1.65 3.50
CA GLN A 114 0.06 1.19 2.20
C GLN A 114 -1.46 0.99 2.26
N PHE A 115 -2.22 1.82 1.55
CA PHE A 115 -3.69 1.71 1.47
C PHE A 115 -4.19 0.58 0.58
N ALA A 116 -5.29 -0.07 0.95
CA ALA A 116 -5.98 -1.01 0.07
C ALA A 116 -6.93 -0.30 -0.91
N TYR A 117 -6.41 0.37 -1.94
CA TYR A 117 -7.25 1.07 -2.93
C TYR A 117 -7.71 0.19 -4.11
N ASN A 118 -7.23 -1.06 -4.20
CA ASN A 118 -7.85 -2.20 -4.91
C ASN A 118 -8.48 -1.88 -6.29
N THR A 119 -7.76 -1.16 -7.14
CA THR A 119 -8.30 -0.58 -8.37
C THR A 119 -7.33 -0.66 -9.54
N CYS A 120 -7.88 -0.78 -10.76
CA CYS A 120 -7.15 -0.65 -12.02
C CYS A 120 -7.28 0.74 -12.65
N ASN A 121 -7.80 1.72 -11.89
CA ASN A 121 -7.94 3.10 -12.33
C ASN A 121 -6.87 3.98 -11.67
N VAL A 122 -6.02 4.62 -12.48
CA VAL A 122 -4.96 5.52 -11.99
C VAL A 122 -5.54 6.72 -11.23
N ASP A 123 -6.76 7.16 -11.57
CA ASP A 123 -7.44 8.28 -10.91
C ASP A 123 -8.04 7.90 -9.54
N SER A 124 -7.81 6.68 -9.07
CA SER A 124 -8.18 6.22 -7.72
C SER A 124 -6.94 5.99 -6.84
N CYS A 125 -5.77 6.51 -7.23
CA CYS A 125 -4.56 6.42 -6.43
C CYS A 125 -4.66 7.27 -5.14
N PRO A 126 -4.00 6.87 -4.02
CA PRO A 126 -4.05 7.60 -2.76
C PRO A 126 -3.71 9.09 -2.86
N SER A 127 -2.69 9.48 -3.61
CA SER A 127 -2.29 10.89 -3.74
C SER A 127 -3.33 11.80 -4.38
N TYR A 128 -4.38 11.24 -4.97
CA TYR A 128 -5.55 11.98 -5.45
C TYR A 128 -6.80 11.70 -4.61
N ALA A 129 -7.05 10.42 -4.33
CA ALA A 129 -8.28 9.98 -3.70
C ALA A 129 -8.42 10.45 -2.23
N LEU A 130 -7.31 10.78 -1.54
CA LEU A 130 -7.33 11.31 -0.18
C LEU A 130 -8.00 12.69 -0.05
N SER A 131 -8.10 13.48 -1.12
CA SER A 131 -8.91 14.70 -1.15
C SER A 131 -10.35 14.48 -1.65
N GLY A 132 -10.72 13.22 -1.90
CA GLY A 132 -11.98 12.85 -2.53
C GLY A 132 -12.63 11.64 -1.86
N VAL A 133 -12.69 10.52 -2.57
CA VAL A 133 -13.41 9.31 -2.15
C VAL A 133 -12.83 8.68 -0.88
N MET A 134 -11.50 8.65 -0.71
CA MET A 134 -10.86 8.09 0.48
C MET A 134 -11.00 8.97 1.73
N ALA A 135 -11.41 10.23 1.57
CA ALA A 135 -11.75 11.11 2.70
C ALA A 135 -13.12 10.77 3.31
N LYS A 136 -13.91 9.91 2.66
CA LYS A 136 -15.27 9.54 3.08
C LYS A 136 -15.28 8.14 3.68
N SER A 137 -16.20 7.90 4.60
CA SER A 137 -16.51 6.55 5.07
C SER A 137 -17.40 5.83 4.06
N GLU A 138 -17.34 4.50 4.06
CA GLU A 138 -18.21 3.59 3.30
C GLU A 138 -19.04 2.73 4.27
N PRO A 139 -20.14 3.26 4.85
CA PRO A 139 -20.90 2.60 5.91
C PRO A 139 -21.48 1.24 5.49
N ASN A 140 -21.86 1.09 4.22
CA ASN A 140 -22.40 -0.17 3.68
C ASN A 140 -21.38 -1.31 3.72
N LEU A 141 -20.09 -0.97 3.71
CA LEU A 141 -18.99 -1.92 3.82
C LEU A 141 -18.35 -1.92 5.20
N GLY A 142 -18.80 -1.07 6.14
CA GLY A 142 -18.20 -0.94 7.47
C GLY A 142 -16.79 -0.32 7.47
N ILE A 143 -16.42 0.43 6.43
CA ILE A 143 -15.07 1.01 6.27
C ILE A 143 -15.11 2.50 6.65
N LYS A 144 -14.23 2.93 7.55
CA LYS A 144 -14.06 4.34 7.94
C LYS A 144 -13.21 5.10 6.90
N SER A 145 -13.23 6.43 6.94
CA SER A 145 -12.39 7.23 6.04
C SER A 145 -10.90 6.94 6.25
N SER A 146 -10.15 6.87 5.15
CA SER A 146 -8.70 6.69 5.18
C SER A 146 -7.98 7.85 5.85
N THR A 147 -8.54 9.06 5.73
CA THR A 147 -8.00 10.27 6.35
C THR A 147 -8.07 10.22 7.88
N SER A 148 -9.11 9.60 8.46
CA SER A 148 -9.20 9.41 9.92
C SER A 148 -8.06 8.56 10.47
N LEU A 149 -7.63 7.55 9.72
CA LEU A 149 -6.51 6.70 10.12
C LEU A 149 -5.18 7.47 10.06
N ILE A 150 -4.98 8.31 9.03
CA ILE A 150 -3.80 9.17 8.96
C ILE A 150 -3.80 10.16 10.14
N THR A 151 -4.93 10.79 10.44
CA THR A 151 -5.06 11.68 11.61
C THR A 151 -4.71 10.95 12.92
N GLU A 152 -5.18 9.72 13.10
CA GLU A 152 -4.83 8.89 14.26
C GLU A 152 -3.31 8.62 14.31
N MET A 153 -2.68 8.26 13.19
CA MET A 153 -1.23 8.07 13.09
C MET A 153 -0.44 9.35 13.39
N LEU A 154 -0.87 10.50 12.86
CA LEU A 154 -0.25 11.81 13.10
C LEU A 154 -0.38 12.26 14.56
N SER A 155 -1.43 11.82 15.26
CA SER A 155 -1.62 12.11 16.69
C SER A 155 -0.53 11.51 17.58
N PHE A 156 0.14 10.44 17.13
CA PHE A 156 1.34 9.90 17.79
C PHE A 156 2.61 10.67 17.45
N GLY A 157 2.53 11.67 16.57
CA GLY A 157 3.64 12.51 16.14
C GLY A 157 4.55 11.90 15.08
N TRP A 158 4.09 10.86 14.39
CA TRP A 158 4.87 10.20 13.35
C TRP A 158 4.84 11.00 12.03
N ILE A 159 5.91 10.88 11.24
CA ILE A 159 5.94 11.29 9.84
C ILE A 159 5.34 10.14 9.03
N ILE A 160 4.32 10.43 8.21
CA ILE A 160 3.60 9.40 7.46
C ILE A 160 3.85 9.57 5.97
N ASN A 161 4.25 8.51 5.26
CA ASN A 161 4.21 8.51 3.80
C ASN A 161 3.30 7.40 3.27
N THR A 162 2.48 7.72 2.26
CA THR A 162 1.51 6.80 1.68
C THR A 162 1.81 6.64 0.19
N PRO A 163 2.44 5.54 -0.26
CA PRO A 163 2.80 5.38 -1.67
C PRO A 163 1.62 4.90 -2.52
N ASP A 164 1.52 5.45 -3.72
CA ASP A 164 0.71 4.96 -4.84
C ASP A 164 1.36 3.70 -5.44
N HIS A 165 1.40 2.63 -4.65
CA HIS A 165 2.22 1.45 -4.91
C HIS A 165 1.82 0.65 -6.16
N LEU A 166 0.66 0.88 -6.77
CA LEU A 166 0.26 0.27 -8.03
C LEU A 166 0.89 0.95 -9.26
N GLY A 167 1.58 2.08 -9.05
CA GLY A 167 2.33 2.79 -10.08
C GLY A 167 1.43 3.40 -11.17
N PRO A 168 2.02 3.81 -12.31
CA PRO A 168 1.37 4.62 -13.33
C PRO A 168 0.36 3.84 -14.17
N LYS A 169 0.32 2.52 -13.99
CA LYS A 169 -0.57 1.59 -14.69
C LYS A 169 -1.70 1.07 -13.80
N ALA A 170 -1.77 1.52 -12.54
CA ALA A 170 -2.71 0.99 -11.55
C ALA A 170 -2.70 -0.55 -11.55
N ALA A 171 -1.51 -1.14 -11.45
CA ALA A 171 -1.28 -2.56 -11.62
C ALA A 171 -1.73 -3.41 -10.39
N PHE A 172 -3.01 -3.32 -10.03
CA PHE A 172 -3.56 -4.04 -8.87
C PHE A 172 -3.33 -5.55 -8.98
N GLY A 173 -2.83 -6.15 -7.89
CA GLY A 173 -2.46 -7.56 -7.83
C GLY A 173 -1.02 -7.86 -8.23
N THR A 174 -0.21 -6.86 -8.63
CA THR A 174 1.22 -7.05 -8.88
C THR A 174 2.07 -6.76 -7.64
N SER A 175 2.49 -7.80 -6.94
CA SER A 175 3.25 -7.66 -5.69
C SER A 175 4.62 -7.03 -5.91
N VAL A 176 5.31 -7.32 -7.01
CA VAL A 176 6.67 -6.80 -7.27
C VAL A 176 6.65 -5.29 -7.49
N GLN A 177 5.75 -4.79 -8.36
CA GLN A 177 5.51 -3.35 -8.50
C GLN A 177 5.19 -2.69 -7.16
N ALA A 178 4.31 -3.29 -6.36
CA ALA A 178 3.88 -2.74 -5.08
C ALA A 178 5.01 -2.66 -4.04
N GLY A 179 5.85 -3.70 -3.99
CA GLY A 179 7.03 -3.74 -3.12
C GLY A 179 8.10 -2.74 -3.55
N HIS A 180 8.46 -2.70 -4.84
CA HIS A 180 9.43 -1.75 -5.37
C HIS A 180 8.99 -0.30 -5.14
N ALA A 181 7.74 0.04 -5.46
CA ALA A 181 7.22 1.39 -5.24
C ALA A 181 7.28 1.78 -3.75
N THR A 182 6.94 0.85 -2.84
CA THR A 182 7.02 1.13 -1.39
C THR A 182 8.45 1.37 -0.92
N LEU A 183 9.42 0.54 -1.34
CA LEU A 183 10.83 0.69 -0.98
C LEU A 183 11.43 1.96 -1.59
N ASP A 184 11.12 2.26 -2.85
CA ASP A 184 11.61 3.46 -3.53
C ASP A 184 10.96 4.74 -2.99
N ALA A 185 9.72 4.68 -2.48
CA ALA A 185 9.13 5.78 -1.73
C ALA A 185 9.92 6.08 -0.45
N LEU A 186 10.36 5.05 0.28
CA LEU A 186 11.21 5.23 1.46
C LEU A 186 12.56 5.85 1.08
N ARG A 187 13.21 5.38 0.01
CA ARG A 187 14.44 6.02 -0.52
C ARG A 187 14.20 7.50 -0.82
N ALA A 188 13.11 7.83 -1.53
CA ALA A 188 12.79 9.20 -1.90
C ALA A 188 12.55 10.08 -0.66
N VAL A 189 11.80 9.57 0.32
CA VAL A 189 11.55 10.26 1.60
C VAL A 189 12.84 10.44 2.39
N HIS A 190 13.63 9.38 2.62
CA HIS A 190 14.91 9.45 3.33
C HIS A 190 15.87 10.44 2.66
N ASN A 191 15.96 10.42 1.32
CA ASN A 191 16.77 11.36 0.55
C ASN A 191 16.36 12.83 0.79
N LEU A 192 15.06 13.11 0.90
CA LEU A 192 14.55 14.46 1.20
C LEU A 192 14.78 14.84 2.66
N LEU A 193 14.50 13.93 3.60
CA LEU A 193 14.65 14.20 5.02
C LEU A 193 16.13 14.33 5.44
N SER A 194 17.06 13.72 4.68
CA SER A 194 18.51 13.88 4.87
C SER A 194 19.06 15.26 4.47
N LEU A 195 18.24 16.14 3.89
CA LEU A 195 18.68 17.48 3.47
C LEU A 195 18.86 18.44 4.65
N GLY A 196 18.21 18.16 5.79
CA GLY A 196 18.40 18.92 7.02
C GLY A 196 19.46 18.32 7.95
N ASP A 197 19.86 19.09 8.96
CA ASP A 197 20.89 18.67 9.90
C ASP A 197 20.41 17.54 10.83
N ASN A 198 21.17 16.44 10.87
CA ASN A 198 21.13 15.40 11.90
C ASN A 198 19.73 14.85 12.23
N SER A 199 19.07 14.22 11.27
CA SER A 199 17.90 13.37 11.58
C SER A 199 18.19 11.92 11.22
N ASP A 200 18.42 11.12 12.26
CA ASP A 200 18.31 9.67 12.17
C ASP A 200 16.82 9.31 12.32
N PHE A 201 16.40 8.25 11.64
CA PHE A 201 15.00 7.86 11.53
C PHE A 201 14.83 6.41 11.95
N SER A 202 13.78 6.15 12.72
CA SER A 202 13.24 4.79 12.84
C SER A 202 12.11 4.67 11.82
N THR A 203 12.22 3.73 10.89
CA THR A 203 11.28 3.59 9.77
C THR A 203 10.55 2.27 9.87
N THR A 204 9.22 2.29 9.83
CA THR A 204 8.39 1.07 9.78
C THR A 204 7.46 1.13 8.58
N ILE A 205 6.94 -0.03 8.19
CA ILE A 205 5.96 -0.17 7.10
C ILE A 205 4.70 -0.86 7.62
N TRP A 206 3.51 -0.44 7.16
CA TRP A 206 2.25 -1.06 7.54
C TRP A 206 1.22 -1.04 6.41
N GLY A 207 0.52 -2.15 6.21
CA GLY A 207 -0.63 -2.23 5.33
C GLY A 207 -1.65 -3.26 5.79
N TYR A 208 -2.90 -3.03 5.41
CA TYR A 208 -4.02 -3.92 5.68
C TYR A 208 -4.68 -4.36 4.36
N SER A 209 -5.19 -5.59 4.27
CA SER A 209 -5.95 -6.10 3.11
C SER A 209 -5.12 -5.97 1.81
N GLY A 210 -5.61 -5.33 0.74
CA GLY A 210 -4.80 -5.10 -0.46
C GLY A 210 -3.49 -4.33 -0.22
N GLY A 211 -3.44 -3.46 0.79
CA GLY A 211 -2.21 -2.79 1.24
C GLY A 211 -1.19 -3.76 1.85
N SER A 212 -1.64 -4.87 2.44
CA SER A 212 -0.77 -5.92 2.97
C SER A 212 0.11 -6.54 1.87
N ILE A 213 -0.35 -6.57 0.62
CA ILE A 213 0.42 -7.07 -0.53
C ILE A 213 1.66 -6.20 -0.72
N ALA A 214 1.50 -4.88 -0.69
CA ALA A 214 2.59 -3.94 -0.86
C ALA A 214 3.58 -3.99 0.31
N THR A 215 3.06 -3.99 1.54
CA THR A 215 3.89 -4.05 2.76
C THR A 215 4.67 -5.35 2.87
N PHE A 216 4.00 -6.48 2.66
CA PHE A 216 4.65 -7.79 2.73
C PHE A 216 5.66 -7.97 1.60
N SER A 217 5.31 -7.57 0.37
CA SER A 217 6.24 -7.62 -0.76
C SER A 217 7.46 -6.71 -0.56
N ALA A 218 7.28 -5.52 0.05
CA ALA A 218 8.41 -4.67 0.43
C ALA A 218 9.32 -5.34 1.45
N ALA A 219 8.76 -5.95 2.50
CA ALA A 219 9.54 -6.71 3.49
C ALA A 219 10.26 -7.93 2.87
N GLU A 220 9.59 -8.63 1.95
CA GLU A 220 10.16 -9.77 1.22
C GLU A 220 11.31 -9.31 0.33
N LEU A 221 11.13 -8.27 -0.49
CA LEU A 221 12.12 -7.82 -1.48
C LEU A 221 13.25 -6.96 -0.92
N GLN A 222 13.11 -6.39 0.28
CA GLN A 222 14.10 -5.46 0.84
C GLN A 222 15.54 -6.03 0.85
N PRO A 223 15.80 -7.30 1.25
CA PRO A 223 17.17 -7.82 1.31
C PRO A 223 17.92 -7.83 -0.03
N SER A 224 17.21 -7.98 -1.15
CA SER A 224 17.82 -8.05 -2.48
C SER A 224 17.68 -6.74 -3.29
N TYR A 225 16.54 -6.06 -3.17
CA TYR A 225 16.23 -4.87 -3.96
C TYR A 225 16.68 -3.56 -3.29
N ALA A 226 16.61 -3.49 -1.96
CA ALA A 226 16.96 -2.29 -1.19
C ALA A 226 17.69 -2.60 0.13
N PRO A 227 18.82 -3.35 0.08
CA PRO A 227 19.53 -3.78 1.27
C PRO A 227 20.06 -2.62 2.13
N GLU A 228 20.22 -1.44 1.55
CA GLU A 228 20.67 -0.23 2.23
C GLU A 228 19.59 0.45 3.07
N LEU A 229 18.30 0.13 2.85
CA LEU A 229 17.21 0.69 3.65
C LEU A 229 17.15 0.01 5.01
N ASN A 230 17.34 0.79 6.07
CA ASN A 230 17.16 0.33 7.44
C ASN A 230 15.68 0.44 7.85
N ILE A 231 14.91 -0.64 7.67
CA ILE A 231 13.52 -0.75 8.11
C ILE A 231 13.50 -1.45 9.47
N SER A 232 12.93 -0.80 10.48
CA SER A 232 12.91 -1.29 11.87
C SER A 232 11.92 -2.44 12.07
N ALA A 233 10.77 -2.42 11.39
CA ALA A 233 9.77 -3.48 11.45
C ALA A 233 8.67 -3.34 10.38
N ALA A 234 7.90 -4.41 10.17
CA ALA A 234 6.70 -4.40 9.33
C ALA A 234 5.45 -4.85 10.12
N VAL A 235 4.33 -4.20 9.89
CA VAL A 235 3.01 -4.64 10.35
C VAL A 235 2.14 -5.02 9.17
N VAL A 236 1.53 -6.20 9.20
CA VAL A 236 0.78 -6.75 8.08
C VAL A 236 -0.56 -7.28 8.58
N GLY A 237 -1.63 -6.57 8.24
CA GLY A 237 -2.98 -6.94 8.66
C GLY A 237 -3.81 -7.56 7.54
N GLY A 238 -4.58 -8.59 7.85
CA GLY A 238 -5.50 -9.21 6.88
C GLY A 238 -4.78 -9.69 5.61
N LEU A 239 -3.60 -10.30 5.77
CA LEU A 239 -2.70 -10.66 4.66
C LEU A 239 -3.45 -11.35 3.51
N VAL A 240 -3.13 -10.91 2.29
CA VAL A 240 -3.58 -11.48 1.02
C VAL A 240 -2.42 -12.25 0.41
N ASP A 241 -2.22 -13.49 0.87
CA ASP A 241 -1.07 -14.34 0.52
C ASP A 241 -1.06 -14.81 -0.94
N ASP A 242 -2.23 -15.19 -1.44
CA ASP A 242 -2.45 -15.70 -2.80
C ASP A 242 -3.83 -15.25 -3.29
N ILE A 243 -3.84 -14.20 -4.14
CA ILE A 243 -5.09 -13.67 -4.65
C ILE A 243 -5.79 -14.62 -5.64
N SER A 244 -5.04 -15.55 -6.27
CA SER A 244 -5.59 -16.53 -7.22
C SER A 244 -6.39 -17.62 -6.51
N ALA A 245 -6.06 -17.90 -5.24
CA ALA A 245 -6.87 -18.75 -4.39
C ALA A 245 -8.19 -18.08 -3.94
N ALA A 246 -8.27 -16.74 -4.00
CA ALA A 246 -9.42 -15.97 -3.54
C ALA A 246 -10.49 -15.70 -4.62
N LEU A 247 -10.26 -16.07 -5.89
CA LEU A 247 -11.15 -15.71 -7.01
C LEU A 247 -12.61 -16.13 -6.76
N ASP A 248 -12.84 -17.35 -6.26
CA ASP A 248 -14.20 -17.85 -5.98
C ASP A 248 -14.87 -17.14 -4.80
N LYS A 249 -14.08 -16.72 -3.81
CA LYS A 249 -14.57 -16.01 -2.62
C LYS A 249 -14.92 -14.56 -2.93
N ILE A 250 -14.20 -13.95 -3.86
CA ILE A 250 -14.46 -12.58 -4.33
C ILE A 250 -15.64 -12.59 -5.32
N ASN A 251 -15.73 -13.59 -6.19
CA ASN A 251 -16.86 -13.74 -7.10
C ASN A 251 -18.19 -13.82 -6.32
N LYS A 252 -19.24 -13.12 -6.78
CA LYS A 252 -20.56 -13.02 -6.10
C LYS A 252 -20.55 -12.37 -4.72
N SER A 253 -19.41 -11.91 -4.23
CA SER A 253 -19.34 -11.22 -2.95
C SER A 253 -19.77 -9.75 -3.07
N PRO A 254 -20.02 -9.04 -1.95
CA PRO A 254 -20.28 -7.61 -1.97
C PRO A 254 -19.19 -6.76 -2.63
N ILE A 255 -17.97 -7.30 -2.77
CA ILE A 255 -16.82 -6.64 -3.39
C ILE A 255 -16.47 -7.20 -4.78
N ALA A 256 -17.36 -7.94 -5.45
CA ALA A 256 -17.03 -8.63 -6.70
C ALA A 256 -16.43 -7.74 -7.82
N GLY A 257 -16.66 -6.41 -7.79
CA GLY A 257 -15.98 -5.47 -8.68
C GLY A 257 -14.45 -5.45 -8.54
N THR A 258 -13.90 -5.79 -7.38
CA THR A 258 -12.44 -5.89 -7.19
C THR A 258 -11.83 -7.03 -7.98
N LEU A 259 -12.59 -8.07 -8.33
CA LEU A 259 -12.12 -9.14 -9.22
C LEU A 259 -11.88 -8.62 -10.64
N ILE A 260 -12.76 -7.76 -11.16
CA ILE A 260 -12.54 -7.10 -12.46
C ILE A 260 -11.30 -6.21 -12.39
N ALA A 261 -11.20 -5.39 -11.34
CA ALA A 261 -10.04 -4.52 -11.14
C ALA A 261 -8.72 -5.31 -11.03
N LEU A 262 -8.74 -6.45 -10.34
CA LEU A 262 -7.58 -7.34 -10.21
C LEU A 262 -7.15 -7.87 -11.56
N LEU A 263 -8.07 -8.45 -12.34
CA LEU A 263 -7.74 -9.06 -13.63
C LEU A 263 -7.19 -8.02 -14.62
N LEU A 264 -7.75 -6.80 -14.59
CA LEU A 264 -7.28 -5.70 -15.42
C LEU A 264 -5.94 -5.14 -14.93
N GLY A 265 -5.75 -5.02 -13.62
CA GLY A 265 -4.56 -4.47 -12.99
C GLY A 265 -3.36 -5.40 -13.11
N ILE A 266 -3.53 -6.70 -12.83
CA ILE A 266 -2.42 -7.66 -12.82
C ILE A 266 -1.84 -7.86 -14.22
N THR A 267 -2.68 -7.72 -15.24
CA THR A 267 -2.28 -7.80 -16.65
C THR A 267 -1.78 -6.47 -17.23
N ALA A 268 -1.82 -5.36 -16.47
CA ALA A 268 -1.53 -4.02 -17.00
C ALA A 268 -0.08 -3.82 -17.48
N GLN A 269 0.85 -4.65 -17.00
CA GLN A 269 2.27 -4.64 -17.41
C GLN A 269 2.63 -5.82 -18.34
N TYR A 270 1.64 -6.66 -18.67
CA TYR A 270 1.78 -7.99 -19.27
C TYR A 270 0.88 -8.11 -20.51
N PRO A 271 1.31 -7.58 -21.68
CA PRO A 271 0.44 -7.46 -22.86
C PRO A 271 -0.06 -8.80 -23.42
N GLU A 272 0.71 -9.87 -23.30
CA GLU A 272 0.33 -11.20 -23.80
C GLU A 272 -0.80 -11.80 -22.95
N GLU A 273 -0.66 -11.73 -21.62
CA GLU A 273 -1.66 -12.15 -20.65
C GLU A 273 -2.90 -11.26 -20.72
N ARG A 274 -2.73 -9.96 -21.00
CA ARG A 274 -3.83 -9.05 -21.28
C ARG A 274 -4.60 -9.46 -22.54
N ALA A 275 -3.89 -9.74 -23.63
CA ALA A 275 -4.52 -10.18 -24.88
C ALA A 275 -5.26 -11.52 -24.69
N TYR A 276 -4.68 -12.45 -23.91
CA TYR A 276 -5.36 -13.69 -23.53
C TYR A 276 -6.65 -13.41 -22.76
N LEU A 277 -6.59 -12.63 -21.68
CA LEU A 277 -7.76 -12.27 -20.87
C LEU A 277 -8.88 -11.65 -21.73
N GLU A 278 -8.54 -10.71 -22.62
CA GLU A 278 -9.51 -10.07 -23.50
C GLU A 278 -10.09 -11.04 -24.54
N SER A 279 -9.30 -11.99 -25.04
CA SER A 279 -9.76 -13.01 -25.98
C SER A 279 -10.81 -13.94 -25.38
N CYS A 280 -10.78 -14.13 -24.06
CA CYS A 280 -11.74 -14.92 -23.29
C CYS A 280 -13.05 -14.18 -23.03
N LEU A 281 -13.10 -12.85 -23.16
CA LEU A 281 -14.31 -12.07 -22.87
C LEU A 281 -15.45 -12.39 -23.85
N VAL A 282 -16.67 -12.52 -23.32
CA VAL A 282 -17.91 -12.53 -24.09
C VAL A 282 -18.05 -11.17 -24.81
N PRO A 283 -18.21 -11.11 -26.14
CA PRO A 283 -18.17 -9.87 -26.90
C PRO A 283 -19.09 -8.77 -26.36
N GLU A 284 -20.31 -9.12 -25.97
CA GLU A 284 -21.33 -8.19 -25.49
C GLU A 284 -21.02 -7.60 -24.11
N LYS A 285 -20.09 -8.20 -23.36
CA LYS A 285 -19.69 -7.78 -22.01
C LYS A 285 -18.32 -7.10 -21.97
N ARG A 286 -17.61 -7.10 -23.11
CA ARG A 286 -16.23 -6.60 -23.18
C ARG A 286 -16.15 -5.14 -22.75
N ASP A 287 -17.01 -4.28 -23.29
CA ASP A 287 -16.94 -2.84 -23.00
C ASP A 287 -17.28 -2.55 -21.53
N ASP A 288 -18.22 -3.30 -20.97
CA ASP A 288 -18.60 -3.21 -19.56
C ASP A 288 -17.45 -3.60 -18.63
N PHE A 289 -16.77 -4.71 -18.93
CA PHE A 289 -15.57 -5.16 -18.21
C PHE A 289 -14.45 -4.12 -18.29
N MET A 290 -14.17 -3.64 -19.50
CA MET A 290 -13.07 -2.72 -19.77
C MET A 290 -13.31 -1.32 -19.19
N ALA A 291 -14.57 -0.91 -18.99
CA ALA A 291 -14.90 0.37 -18.37
C ALA A 291 -14.31 0.55 -16.97
N ALA A 292 -14.00 -0.54 -16.25
CA ALA A 292 -13.44 -0.49 -14.91
C ALA A 292 -12.09 0.26 -14.84
N VAL A 293 -11.28 0.29 -15.92
CA VAL A 293 -10.03 1.07 -15.93
C VAL A 293 -10.24 2.60 -15.83
N ASN A 294 -11.46 3.06 -16.13
CA ASN A 294 -11.87 4.47 -16.06
C ASN A 294 -12.96 4.70 -15.00
N THR A 295 -13.28 3.69 -14.19
CA THR A 295 -14.33 3.78 -13.15
C THR A 295 -13.66 3.96 -11.80
N GLU A 296 -14.17 4.88 -10.99
CA GLU A 296 -13.68 5.09 -9.63
C GLU A 296 -13.95 3.83 -8.76
N VAL A 297 -13.09 3.53 -7.80
CA VAL A 297 -13.13 2.27 -7.03
C VAL A 297 -14.47 2.00 -6.33
N THR A 298 -15.07 2.99 -5.64
CA THR A 298 -16.37 2.82 -4.96
C THR A 298 -17.51 2.58 -5.95
N GLN A 299 -17.48 3.26 -7.10
CA GLN A 299 -18.46 3.05 -8.18
C GLN A 299 -18.33 1.65 -8.78
N ASN A 300 -17.09 1.20 -9.01
CA ASN A 300 -16.82 -0.14 -9.54
C ASN A 300 -17.29 -1.23 -8.57
N VAL A 301 -16.97 -1.10 -7.28
CA VAL A 301 -17.43 -2.03 -6.24
C VAL A 301 -18.96 -2.03 -6.12
N GLY A 302 -19.59 -0.84 -6.09
CA GLY A 302 -21.03 -0.71 -5.99
C GLY A 302 -21.77 -1.30 -7.20
N LYS A 303 -21.26 -1.05 -8.41
CA LYS A 303 -21.84 -1.55 -9.67
C LYS A 303 -21.91 -3.07 -9.69
N TYR A 304 -20.82 -3.75 -9.35
CA TYR A 304 -20.70 -5.20 -9.46
C TYR A 304 -21.00 -5.95 -8.15
N SER A 305 -21.46 -5.25 -7.11
CA SER A 305 -21.72 -5.86 -5.80
C SER A 305 -22.67 -7.05 -5.90
N GLY A 306 -22.25 -8.21 -5.42
CA GLY A 306 -23.03 -9.46 -5.43
C GLY A 306 -23.14 -10.15 -6.80
N GLN A 307 -22.58 -9.59 -7.86
CA GLN A 307 -22.70 -10.15 -9.21
C GLN A 307 -21.75 -11.33 -9.44
N ASP A 308 -22.18 -12.27 -10.30
CA ASP A 308 -21.32 -13.31 -10.83
C ASP A 308 -20.47 -12.74 -11.99
N ILE A 309 -19.16 -12.70 -11.80
CA ILE A 309 -18.18 -12.17 -12.75
C ILE A 309 -17.78 -13.21 -13.79
N TYR A 310 -17.87 -14.51 -13.48
CA TYR A 310 -17.47 -15.56 -14.44
C TYR A 310 -18.24 -15.52 -15.77
N PRO A 311 -19.54 -15.18 -15.80
CA PRO A 311 -20.25 -14.95 -17.05
C PRO A 311 -19.69 -13.86 -17.98
N PHE A 312 -18.70 -13.07 -17.58
CA PHE A 312 -17.96 -12.18 -18.48
C PHE A 312 -17.04 -12.93 -19.45
N PHE A 313 -16.71 -14.19 -19.16
CA PHE A 313 -15.77 -15.01 -19.90
C PHE A 313 -16.48 -16.19 -20.60
N LYS A 314 -16.05 -16.53 -21.82
CA LYS A 314 -16.65 -17.59 -22.66
C LYS A 314 -16.56 -18.96 -21.99
N GLY A 315 -15.42 -19.26 -21.37
CA GLY A 315 -15.17 -20.47 -20.58
C GLY A 315 -15.46 -20.29 -19.08
N GLY A 316 -16.08 -19.18 -18.68
CA GLY A 316 -16.34 -18.86 -17.28
C GLY A 316 -15.07 -18.79 -16.44
N GLY A 317 -15.13 -19.26 -15.19
CA GLY A 317 -13.98 -19.27 -14.29
C GLY A 317 -12.81 -20.15 -14.74
N ALA A 318 -12.99 -21.04 -15.72
CA ALA A 318 -11.90 -21.86 -16.26
C ALA A 318 -10.89 -21.03 -17.07
N ASP A 319 -11.36 -20.01 -17.79
CA ASP A 319 -10.49 -19.08 -18.52
C ASP A 319 -9.54 -18.34 -17.58
N LEU A 320 -10.02 -18.01 -16.37
CA LEU A 320 -9.23 -17.34 -15.34
C LEU A 320 -8.18 -18.23 -14.66
N ARG A 321 -8.22 -19.55 -14.91
CA ARG A 321 -7.30 -20.55 -14.34
C ARG A 321 -6.43 -21.21 -15.41
N ALA A 322 -6.43 -20.66 -16.63
CA ALA A 322 -5.57 -21.16 -17.68
C ALA A 322 -4.09 -20.96 -17.33
N PRO A 323 -3.19 -21.81 -17.84
CA PRO A 323 -1.75 -21.74 -17.53
C PRO A 323 -1.15 -20.34 -17.70
N THR A 324 -1.51 -19.63 -18.77
CA THR A 324 -1.04 -18.25 -19.04
C THR A 324 -1.29 -17.30 -17.87
N LEU A 325 -2.48 -17.32 -17.25
CA LEU A 325 -2.79 -16.47 -16.11
C LEU A 325 -2.25 -17.05 -14.80
N GLN A 326 -2.24 -18.37 -14.65
CA GLN A 326 -1.69 -19.01 -13.46
C GLN A 326 -0.20 -18.72 -13.27
N GLU A 327 0.59 -18.75 -14.33
CA GLU A 327 2.00 -18.37 -14.29
C GLU A 327 2.19 -16.91 -13.86
N LEU A 328 1.31 -16.01 -14.30
CA LEU A 328 1.33 -14.61 -13.87
C LEU A 328 0.97 -14.49 -12.39
N TYR A 329 -0.07 -15.18 -11.92
CA TYR A 329 -0.42 -15.20 -10.50
C TYR A 329 0.71 -15.74 -9.64
N ASP A 330 1.37 -16.80 -10.07
CA ASP A 330 2.48 -17.39 -9.34
C ASP A 330 3.66 -16.39 -9.21
N LYS A 331 3.89 -15.59 -10.24
CA LYS A 331 4.95 -14.57 -10.27
C LYS A 331 4.60 -13.27 -9.55
N GLN A 332 3.32 -12.91 -9.43
CA GLN A 332 2.91 -11.55 -9.04
C GLN A 332 1.90 -11.50 -7.90
N ALA A 333 1.15 -12.57 -7.65
CA ALA A 333 0.08 -12.58 -6.67
C ALA A 333 0.31 -13.57 -5.51
N LYS A 334 1.38 -14.36 -5.55
CA LYS A 334 1.81 -15.23 -4.45
C LYS A 334 2.95 -14.58 -3.65
N LEU A 335 2.80 -14.60 -2.33
CA LEU A 335 3.74 -14.02 -1.37
C LEU A 335 4.44 -15.09 -0.52
N GLY A 336 5.63 -14.77 0.01
CA GLY A 336 6.41 -15.63 0.89
C GLY A 336 7.22 -16.70 0.17
N TYR A 337 7.43 -16.56 -1.14
CA TYR A 337 8.17 -17.51 -1.98
C TYR A 337 9.46 -16.94 -2.58
N ARG A 338 9.73 -15.64 -2.44
CA ARG A 338 10.96 -15.00 -2.91
C ARG A 338 12.00 -15.05 -1.79
N ASP A 339 12.47 -13.89 -1.37
CA ASP A 339 13.44 -13.72 -0.29
C ASP A 339 12.78 -13.88 1.09
N THR A 340 13.59 -13.87 2.13
CA THR A 340 13.12 -14.00 3.52
C THR A 340 13.28 -12.65 4.22
N PRO A 341 12.19 -12.05 4.74
CA PRO A 341 12.28 -10.81 5.51
C PRO A 341 13.29 -10.92 6.66
N THR A 342 14.15 -9.93 6.80
CA THR A 342 15.19 -9.86 7.84
C THR A 342 14.81 -8.94 9.01
N ILE A 343 13.62 -8.35 8.96
CA ILE A 343 13.08 -7.41 9.94
C ILE A 343 12.00 -8.09 10.78
N PRO A 344 11.77 -7.67 12.03
CA PRO A 344 10.62 -8.14 12.81
C PRO A 344 9.30 -7.84 12.08
N MET A 345 8.43 -8.84 12.02
CA MET A 345 7.09 -8.69 11.43
C MET A 345 6.00 -9.00 12.46
N PHE A 346 5.02 -8.11 12.55
CA PHE A 346 3.78 -8.34 13.28
C PHE A 346 2.62 -8.53 12.31
N LEU A 347 2.07 -9.73 12.29
CA LEU A 347 0.91 -10.09 11.48
C LEU A 347 -0.33 -10.16 12.37
N TYR A 348 -1.47 -9.72 11.85
CA TYR A 348 -2.76 -9.92 12.49
C TYR A 348 -3.86 -10.21 11.48
N LYS A 349 -4.77 -11.13 11.81
CA LYS A 349 -5.84 -11.53 10.89
C LYS A 349 -6.99 -12.19 11.65
N ALA A 350 -8.22 -11.95 11.22
CA ALA A 350 -9.37 -12.69 11.73
C ALA A 350 -9.36 -14.12 11.18
N ILE A 351 -9.60 -15.10 12.04
CA ILE A 351 -9.71 -16.52 11.66
C ILE A 351 -10.87 -16.71 10.67
N GLN A 352 -11.96 -15.94 10.81
CA GLN A 352 -13.15 -16.01 9.95
C GLN A 352 -13.09 -15.04 8.76
N ASP A 353 -11.89 -14.63 8.33
CA ASP A 353 -11.72 -13.83 7.12
C ASP A 353 -12.36 -14.54 5.90
N GLN A 354 -13.39 -13.89 5.34
CA GLN A 354 -14.23 -14.46 4.31
C GLN A 354 -13.61 -14.40 2.91
N PHE A 355 -12.60 -13.55 2.70
CA PHE A 355 -11.99 -13.32 1.38
C PHE A 355 -10.65 -14.04 1.25
N CYS A 356 -9.80 -13.91 2.28
CA CYS A 356 -8.45 -14.45 2.29
C CYS A 356 -8.33 -15.36 3.51
N THR A 357 -8.28 -16.66 3.32
CA THR A 357 -8.42 -17.60 4.44
C THR A 357 -7.17 -17.68 5.29
N ILE A 358 -7.37 -17.95 6.59
CA ILE A 358 -6.30 -17.97 7.59
C ILE A 358 -5.24 -19.05 7.30
N ASP A 359 -5.62 -20.17 6.68
CA ASP A 359 -4.72 -21.29 6.37
C ASP A 359 -3.62 -20.90 5.37
N LEU A 360 -3.91 -20.00 4.43
CA LEU A 360 -2.90 -19.47 3.52
C LEU A 360 -1.85 -18.65 4.27
N THR A 361 -2.30 -17.81 5.21
CA THR A 361 -1.41 -17.01 6.05
C THR A 361 -0.61 -17.89 7.00
N ASP A 362 -1.23 -18.88 7.65
CA ASP A 362 -0.52 -19.87 8.49
C ASP A 362 0.61 -20.55 7.70
N ALA A 363 0.32 -21.03 6.47
CA ALA A 363 1.31 -21.67 5.63
C ALA A 363 2.45 -20.73 5.19
N THR A 364 2.16 -19.45 4.94
CA THR A 364 3.18 -18.44 4.64
C THR A 364 4.06 -18.13 5.84
N VAL A 365 3.48 -17.97 7.03
CA VAL A 365 4.22 -17.74 8.28
C VAL A 365 5.14 -18.91 8.59
N ASP A 366 4.64 -20.15 8.48
CA ASP A 366 5.44 -21.36 8.70
C ASP A 366 6.64 -21.40 7.75
N ARG A 367 6.39 -21.23 6.44
CA ARG A 367 7.42 -21.24 5.40
C ARG A 367 8.52 -20.21 5.62
N LEU A 368 8.17 -18.99 6.05
CA LEU A 368 9.15 -17.94 6.29
C LEU A 368 9.91 -18.12 7.61
N CYS A 369 9.23 -18.57 8.67
CA CYS A 369 9.86 -18.85 9.95
C CYS A 369 10.87 -20.01 9.84
N GLU A 370 10.59 -21.03 9.04
CA GLU A 370 11.54 -22.12 8.72
C GLU A 370 12.81 -21.60 8.04
N LYS A 371 12.72 -20.49 7.29
CA LYS A 371 13.86 -19.78 6.68
C LYS A 371 14.52 -18.76 7.61
N GLY A 372 14.01 -18.59 8.83
CA GLY A 372 14.60 -17.74 9.86
C GLY A 372 14.03 -16.33 9.97
N ALA A 373 12.91 -16.03 9.30
CA ALA A 373 12.16 -14.79 9.52
C ALA A 373 11.62 -14.72 10.96
N GLU A 374 11.53 -13.51 11.51
CA GLU A 374 10.96 -13.24 12.82
C GLU A 374 9.53 -12.72 12.66
N ILE A 375 8.55 -13.56 12.99
CA ILE A 375 7.14 -13.27 12.82
C ILE A 375 6.39 -13.54 14.13
N THR A 376 5.73 -12.49 14.63
CA THR A 376 4.63 -12.61 15.58
C THR A 376 3.32 -12.54 14.80
N PHE A 377 2.48 -13.57 14.91
CA PHE A 377 1.20 -13.65 14.21
C PHE A 377 0.05 -13.87 15.20
N GLU A 378 -0.82 -12.88 15.29
CA GLU A 378 -2.01 -12.94 16.14
C GLU A 378 -3.28 -13.17 15.32
N ARG A 379 -3.92 -14.31 15.60
CA ARG A 379 -5.12 -14.79 14.91
C ARG A 379 -6.34 -14.44 15.75
N ASN A 380 -7.17 -13.52 15.27
CA ASN A 380 -8.34 -13.08 16.02
C ASN A 380 -9.49 -14.07 15.86
N THR A 381 -9.96 -14.60 16.97
CA THR A 381 -11.04 -15.62 17.05
C THR A 381 -12.43 -15.04 16.77
N VAL A 382 -12.56 -13.72 16.82
CA VAL A 382 -13.81 -12.98 16.57
C VAL A 382 -13.63 -11.98 15.43
N GLY A 383 -14.72 -11.67 14.75
CA GLY A 383 -14.71 -10.74 13.62
C GLY A 383 -14.50 -11.41 12.26
N SER A 384 -14.36 -10.58 11.23
CA SER A 384 -14.23 -10.92 9.81
C SER A 384 -13.16 -10.02 9.16
N HIS A 385 -12.95 -10.13 7.85
CA HIS A 385 -11.96 -9.30 7.13
C HIS A 385 -12.16 -7.80 7.34
N VAL A 386 -13.42 -7.33 7.39
CA VAL A 386 -13.73 -5.91 7.53
C VAL A 386 -13.57 -5.46 8.97
N SER A 387 -14.15 -6.18 9.94
CA SER A 387 -14.09 -5.76 11.35
C SER A 387 -12.67 -5.81 11.90
N GLU A 388 -11.80 -6.67 11.33
CA GLU A 388 -10.40 -6.78 11.73
C GLU A 388 -9.56 -5.54 11.36
N ILE A 389 -10.04 -4.68 10.44
CA ILE A 389 -9.48 -3.33 10.22
C ILE A 389 -9.39 -2.58 11.54
N GLU A 390 -10.46 -2.62 12.34
CA GLU A 390 -10.54 -1.90 13.62
C GLU A 390 -10.12 -2.78 14.81
N ASN A 391 -10.48 -4.07 14.84
CA ASN A 391 -10.10 -4.96 15.96
C ASN A 391 -8.58 -5.15 16.09
N GLY A 392 -7.85 -5.16 14.99
CA GLY A 392 -6.40 -5.32 14.99
C GLY A 392 -5.63 -4.02 15.20
N LYS A 393 -6.26 -2.87 14.94
CA LYS A 393 -5.60 -1.56 14.93
C LYS A 393 -4.90 -1.20 16.25
N PRO A 394 -5.51 -1.37 17.45
CA PRO A 394 -4.81 -1.09 18.71
C PRO A 394 -3.52 -1.92 18.90
N ARG A 395 -3.53 -3.18 18.45
CA ARG A 395 -2.37 -4.10 18.55
C ARG A 395 -1.28 -3.73 17.56
N ALA A 396 -1.67 -3.36 16.34
CA ALA A 396 -0.76 -2.79 15.33
C ALA A 396 -0.06 -1.53 15.85
N PHE A 397 -0.81 -0.58 16.43
CA PHE A 397 -0.22 0.61 17.04
C PHE A 397 0.67 0.27 18.24
N GLY A 398 0.27 -0.66 19.09
CA GLY A 398 1.09 -1.11 20.23
C GLY A 398 2.45 -1.64 19.78
N PHE A 399 2.48 -2.46 18.73
CA PHE A 399 3.73 -2.97 18.15
C PHE A 399 4.57 -1.86 17.49
N LEU A 400 3.96 -0.99 16.67
CA LEU A 400 4.69 0.13 16.05
C LEU A 400 5.30 1.07 17.09
N ARG A 401 4.54 1.37 18.15
CA ARG A 401 5.02 2.17 19.27
C ARG A 401 6.16 1.51 19.99
N SER A 402 6.14 0.20 20.26
CA SER A 402 7.27 -0.46 20.94
C SER A 402 8.57 -0.36 20.12
N ILE A 403 8.47 -0.40 18.79
CA ILE A 403 9.60 -0.17 17.87
C ILE A 403 10.11 1.26 17.97
N PHE A 404 9.22 2.25 17.91
CA PHE A 404 9.60 3.68 17.98
C PHE A 404 10.07 4.11 19.37
N ASP A 405 9.49 3.55 20.43
CA ASP A 405 9.87 3.76 21.83
C ASP A 405 11.16 2.99 22.21
N GLU A 406 11.78 2.26 21.27
CA GLU A 406 13.00 1.46 21.50
C GLU A 406 12.85 0.45 22.66
N SER A 407 11.62 -0.03 22.85
CA SER A 407 11.24 -0.99 23.90
C SER A 407 10.91 -2.38 23.35
N TYR A 408 11.00 -2.56 22.03
CA TYR A 408 10.81 -3.85 21.40
C TYR A 408 11.88 -4.85 21.84
N GLU A 409 11.44 -6.00 22.36
CA GLU A 409 12.30 -7.13 22.67
C GLU A 409 12.03 -8.25 21.68
N CYS A 410 13.10 -8.73 21.04
CA CYS A 410 13.02 -9.91 20.17
C CYS A 410 12.43 -11.08 20.98
N PRO A 411 11.36 -11.74 20.49
CA PRO A 411 10.77 -12.87 21.17
C PRO A 411 11.77 -14.03 21.26
N ALA A 412 11.63 -14.87 22.28
CA ALA A 412 12.48 -16.04 22.48
C ALA A 412 12.40 -17.05 21.32
N SER A 413 11.26 -17.09 20.62
CA SER A 413 11.06 -17.84 19.39
C SER A 413 10.80 -16.87 18.24
N LYS A 414 11.51 -17.03 17.13
CA LYS A 414 11.27 -16.29 15.89
C LYS A 414 9.89 -16.55 15.28
N ARG A 415 9.28 -17.70 15.58
CA ARG A 415 7.89 -18.01 15.24
C ARG A 415 7.03 -17.88 16.49
N ASN A 416 6.17 -16.88 16.53
CA ASN A 416 5.25 -16.65 17.65
C ASN A 416 3.81 -16.52 17.12
N VAL A 417 3.09 -17.63 17.03
CA VAL A 417 1.71 -17.67 16.53
C VAL A 417 0.76 -17.90 17.71
N MET A 418 -0.25 -17.05 17.87
CA MET A 418 -1.22 -17.16 18.96
C MET A 418 -2.62 -16.73 18.55
N ASP A 419 -3.62 -17.28 19.25
CA ASP A 419 -5.01 -16.85 19.11
C ASP A 419 -5.32 -15.76 20.12
N VAL A 420 -6.02 -14.72 19.66
CA VAL A 420 -6.50 -13.61 20.48
C VAL A 420 -8.02 -13.47 20.34
N THR A 421 -8.67 -12.79 21.28
CA THR A 421 -10.10 -12.48 21.22
C THR A 421 -10.27 -10.99 21.46
N VAL A 422 -10.35 -10.21 20.36
CA VAL A 422 -10.48 -8.76 20.41
C VAL A 422 -11.66 -8.33 19.55
N ASP A 423 -12.66 -7.70 20.18
CA ASP A 423 -13.80 -7.09 19.50
C ASP A 423 -13.99 -5.65 19.98
N VAL A 424 -13.55 -4.68 19.17
CA VAL A 424 -13.69 -3.26 19.49
C VAL A 424 -15.05 -2.71 19.06
N SER A 425 -15.83 -3.45 18.28
CA SER A 425 -17.18 -3.04 17.86
C SER A 425 -18.20 -3.05 19.01
N LEU A 426 -17.84 -3.63 20.16
CA LEU A 426 -18.61 -3.63 21.40
C LEU A 426 -18.31 -2.44 22.33
N GLN A 427 -17.32 -1.59 22.01
CA GLN A 427 -16.91 -0.48 22.87
C GLN A 427 -17.57 0.88 22.52
N ASP A 428 -18.21 0.98 21.35
CA ASP A 428 -18.89 2.18 20.85
C ASP A 428 -20.44 2.04 20.81
N LYS A 429 -21.04 1.18 21.65
CA LYS A 429 -22.51 1.08 21.82
C LYS A 429 -23.01 1.67 23.12
#